data_AF-A0A5C6MFB2-F1
#
_entry.id   AF-A0A5C6MFB2-F1
#
_cell.length_a   1.000
_cell.length_b   1.000
_cell.length_c   1.000
_cell.angle_alpha   90.00
_cell.angle_beta   90.00
_cell.angle_gamma   90.00
#
_symmetry.space_group_name_H-M   'P 1'
#
loop_
_entity.id
_entity.type
_entity.pdbx_description
1 polymer ?
#
loop_
_entity_poly.entity_id
_entity_poly.type
_entity_poly.pdbx_seq_one_letter_code
_entity_poly.pdbx_strand_id
1 'polypeptide(L)'
;MVVDFSKSKSPPSPVCISGKDVETVSSYRFLGVQLDNKLEWSTNTDAVYKKAMSRLYFLRRLRSFSVCSRMLHMFYQPVMASTISFAAVCWGAG
;
A
#
# COMPACT_ATOMS: atom_id res chain seq x y z
N MET A 1 15.03 -3.84 -6.46
CA MET A 1 13.76 -4.18 -7.15
C MET A 1 13.84 -3.60 -8.54
N VAL A 2 13.49 -4.38 -9.56
CA VAL A 2 13.40 -3.91 -10.94
C VAL A 2 11.93 -4.03 -11.37
N VAL A 3 11.40 -2.97 -11.98
CA VAL A 3 10.03 -2.91 -12.50
C VAL A 3 10.13 -2.57 -13.98
N ASP A 4 9.54 -3.40 -14.83
CA ASP A 4 9.47 -3.15 -16.27
C ASP A 4 8.07 -2.64 -16.63
N PHE A 5 8.00 -1.50 -17.32
CA PHE A 5 6.76 -0.89 -17.81
C PHE A 5 6.55 -1.14 -19.31
N SER A 6 7.37 -2.00 -19.92
CA SER A 6 7.23 -2.34 -21.33
C SER A 6 5.86 -2.97 -21.59
N LYS A 7 5.23 -2.58 -22.70
CA LYS A 7 3.96 -3.19 -23.16
C LYS A 7 4.17 -4.57 -23.80
N SER A 8 5.41 -5.07 -23.83
CA SER A 8 5.74 -6.35 -24.43
C SER A 8 5.18 -7.48 -23.57
N LYS A 9 4.59 -8.49 -24.22
CA LYS A 9 4.11 -9.70 -23.53
C LYS A 9 5.20 -10.75 -23.34
N SER A 10 6.42 -10.50 -23.83
CA SER A 10 7.54 -11.41 -23.62
C SER A 10 7.93 -11.44 -22.13
N PRO A 11 8.28 -12.61 -21.57
CA PRO A 11 8.85 -12.68 -20.24
C PRO A 11 10.07 -11.75 -20.12
N PRO A 12 10.21 -11.00 -19.01
CA PRO A 12 11.38 -10.16 -18.81
C PRO A 12 12.64 -11.01 -18.79
N SER A 13 13.70 -10.51 -19.42
CA SER A 13 15.01 -11.18 -19.40
C SER A 13 15.53 -11.26 -17.96
N PRO A 14 16.23 -12.35 -17.57
CA PRO A 14 16.82 -12.47 -16.24
C PRO A 14 17.74 -11.27 -15.95
N VAL A 15 17.51 -10.61 -14.82
CA VAL A 15 18.35 -9.50 -14.38
C VAL A 15 19.45 -10.06 -13.49
N CYS A 16 20.70 -9.75 -13.80
CA CYS A 16 21.86 -10.13 -13.00
C CYS A 16 22.44 -8.90 -12.29
N ILE A 17 22.57 -8.94 -10.96
CA ILE A 17 23.19 -7.89 -10.16
C ILE A 17 24.43 -8.48 -9.49
N SER A 18 25.61 -7.94 -9.80
CA SER A 18 26.89 -8.42 -9.25
C SER A 18 27.13 -9.93 -9.46
N GLY A 19 26.74 -10.46 -10.63
CA GLY A 19 26.90 -11.88 -10.95
C GLY A 19 25.89 -12.81 -10.26
N LYS A 20 24.85 -12.26 -9.61
CA LYS A 20 23.75 -13.02 -9.03
C LYS A 20 22.45 -12.69 -9.75
N ASP A 21 21.74 -13.71 -10.18
CA ASP A 21 20.42 -13.56 -10.78
C ASP A 21 19.41 -13.08 -9.74
N VAL A 22 18.59 -12.12 -10.16
CA VAL A 22 17.51 -11.57 -9.34
C VAL A 22 16.32 -12.52 -9.39
N GLU A 23 15.86 -12.92 -8.21
CA GLU A 23 14.68 -13.75 -8.08
C GLU A 23 13.43 -13.06 -8.64
N THR A 24 12.65 -13.80 -9.41
CA THR A 24 11.34 -13.35 -9.90
C THR A 24 10.25 -13.92 -9.01
N VAL A 25 9.48 -13.03 -8.36
CA VAL A 25 8.40 -13.39 -7.44
C VAL A 25 7.06 -12.88 -7.95
N SER A 26 5.97 -13.58 -7.62
CA SER A 26 4.61 -13.18 -8.01
C SER A 26 4.05 -12.04 -7.16
N SER A 27 4.53 -11.90 -5.91
CA SER A 27 4.18 -10.79 -5.04
C SER A 27 5.34 -10.43 -4.13
N TYR A 28 5.43 -9.16 -3.75
CA TYR A 28 6.46 -8.64 -2.88
C TYR A 28 5.92 -7.49 -2.05
N ARG A 29 6.25 -7.47 -0.76
CA ARG A 29 5.89 -6.36 0.14
C ARG A 29 7.05 -5.39 0.25
N PHE A 30 6.91 -4.20 -0.33
CA PHE A 30 7.92 -3.16 -0.27
C PHE A 30 7.41 -1.93 0.51
N LEU A 31 8.12 -1.56 1.58
CA LEU A 31 7.77 -0.42 2.46
C LEU A 31 6.32 -0.42 2.96
N GLY A 32 5.69 -1.61 3.05
CA GLY A 32 4.31 -1.75 3.48
C GLY A 32 3.27 -1.78 2.34
N VAL A 33 3.67 -1.55 1.09
CA VAL A 33 2.84 -1.71 -0.12
C VAL A 33 2.94 -3.14 -0.63
N GLN A 34 1.82 -3.75 -1.01
CA GLN A 34 1.81 -5.04 -1.71
C GLN A 34 1.94 -4.79 -3.21
N LEU A 35 2.97 -5.34 -3.82
CA LEU A 35 3.23 -5.26 -5.25
C LEU A 35 3.08 -6.67 -5.82
N ASP A 36 2.20 -6.85 -6.80
CA ASP A 36 2.13 -8.09 -7.56
C ASP A 36 2.81 -7.95 -8.93
N ASN A 37 3.08 -9.08 -9.56
CA ASN A 37 3.75 -9.13 -10.86
C ASN A 37 2.93 -8.58 -12.03
N LYS A 38 1.63 -8.30 -11.83
CA LYS A 38 0.77 -7.65 -12.80
C LYS A 38 0.66 -6.14 -12.54
N LEU A 39 1.26 -5.66 -11.45
CA LEU A 39 1.10 -4.32 -10.92
C LEU A 39 -0.38 -3.97 -10.69
N GLU A 40 -1.21 -4.96 -10.37
CA GLU A 40 -2.58 -4.75 -9.94
C GLU A 40 -2.59 -4.25 -8.48
N TRP A 41 -3.56 -3.39 -8.17
CA TRP A 41 -3.64 -2.76 -6.85
C TRP A 41 -4.61 -3.46 -5.89
N SER A 42 -5.30 -4.51 -6.33
CA SER A 42 -6.37 -5.19 -5.59
C SER A 42 -5.87 -5.69 -4.22
N THR A 43 -4.80 -6.47 -4.20
CA THR A 43 -4.20 -7.04 -2.97
C THR A 43 -3.78 -5.94 -1.99
N ASN A 44 -3.15 -4.87 -2.49
CA ASN A 44 -2.75 -3.74 -1.66
C ASN A 44 -3.97 -2.99 -1.10
N THR A 45 -4.97 -2.74 -1.95
CA THR A 45 -6.20 -2.02 -1.58
C THR A 45 -6.96 -2.77 -0.50
N ASP A 46 -7.08 -4.09 -0.61
CA ASP A 46 -7.71 -4.93 0.42
C ASP A 46 -6.95 -4.87 1.76
N ALA A 47 -5.62 -4.88 1.71
CA ALA A 47 -4.79 -4.74 2.91
C ALA A 47 -4.96 -3.36 3.57
N VAL A 48 -4.96 -2.29 2.78
CA VAL A 48 -5.21 -0.91 3.24
C VAL A 48 -6.61 -0.78 3.80
N TYR A 49 -7.63 -1.34 3.13
CA TYR A 49 -9.02 -1.32 3.57
C TYR A 49 -9.19 -1.95 4.95
N LYS A 50 -8.68 -3.17 5.15
CA LYS A 50 -8.74 -3.87 6.44
C LYS A 50 -8.07 -3.06 7.55
N LYS A 51 -6.90 -2.48 7.27
CA LYS A 51 -6.15 -1.63 8.20
C LYS A 51 -6.91 -0.34 8.54
N ALA A 52 -7.50 0.31 7.55
CA ALA A 52 -8.31 1.51 7.72
C ALA A 52 -9.57 1.22 8.55
N MET A 53 -10.25 0.09 8.31
CA MET A 53 -11.44 -0.30 9.08
C MET A 53 -11.15 -0.52 10.57
N SER A 54 -10.04 -1.19 10.89
CA SER A 54 -9.59 -1.33 12.29
C SER A 54 -9.34 0.03 12.95
N ARG A 55 -8.70 0.97 12.24
CA ARG A 55 -8.43 2.33 12.76
C ARG A 55 -9.70 3.17 12.90
N LEU A 56 -10.62 3.04 11.95
CA LEU A 56 -11.92 3.69 11.99
C LEU A 56 -12.76 3.19 13.17
N TYR A 57 -12.67 1.90 13.52
CA TYR A 57 -13.31 1.38 14.73
C TYR A 57 -12.87 2.15 15.98
N PHE A 58 -11.55 2.35 16.17
CA PHE A 58 -11.05 3.14 17.31
C PHE A 58 -11.52 4.59 17.28
N LEU A 59 -11.52 5.24 16.11
CA LEU A 59 -12.04 6.60 15.98
C LEU A 59 -13.53 6.69 16.38
N ARG A 60 -14.35 5.71 15.96
CA ARG A 60 -15.77 5.60 16.35
C ARG A 60 -15.92 5.38 17.85
N ARG A 61 -15.08 4.54 18.46
CA ARG A 61 -15.08 4.30 19.92
C ARG A 61 -14.72 5.56 20.70
N LEU A 62 -13.68 6.29 20.30
CA LEU A 62 -13.34 7.57 20.92
C LEU A 62 -14.48 8.58 20.83
N ARG A 63 -15.15 8.65 19.67
CA ARG A 63 -16.34 9.49 19.50
C ARG A 63 -17.48 9.08 20.45
N SER A 64 -17.69 7.78 20.68
CA SER A 64 -18.71 7.30 21.62
C SER A 64 -18.43 7.65 23.09
N PHE A 65 -17.18 7.97 23.44
CA PHE A 65 -16.80 8.49 24.76
C PHE A 65 -16.84 10.02 24.82
N SER A 66 -17.50 10.68 23.85
CA SER A 66 -17.65 12.14 23.80
C SER A 66 -16.32 12.90 23.78
N VAL A 67 -15.25 12.28 23.25
CA VAL A 67 -13.98 12.98 23.01
C VAL A 67 -14.21 14.15 22.07
N CYS A 68 -13.62 15.30 22.39
CA CYS A 68 -13.87 16.53 21.63
C CYS A 68 -13.36 16.44 20.18
N SER A 69 -14.03 17.18 19.29
CA SER A 69 -13.73 17.15 17.84
C SER A 69 -12.26 17.43 17.51
N ARG A 70 -11.63 18.37 18.25
CA ARG A 70 -10.20 18.69 18.07
C ARG A 70 -9.30 17.47 18.27
N MET A 71 -9.53 16.72 19.35
CA MET A 71 -8.75 15.51 19.64
C MET A 71 -9.05 14.39 18.65
N LEU A 72 -10.31 14.22 18.23
CA LEU A 72 -10.67 13.26 17.19
C LEU A 72 -9.97 13.58 15.85
N HIS A 73 -9.86 14.86 15.48
CA HIS A 73 -9.12 15.28 14.29
C HIS A 73 -7.62 15.02 14.42
N MET A 74 -7.04 15.30 15.60
CA MET A 74 -5.63 14.97 15.91
C MET A 74 -5.35 13.47 15.85
N PHE A 75 -6.33 12.62 16.16
CA PHE A 75 -6.21 11.17 15.96
C PHE A 75 -6.37 10.77 14.49
N TYR A 76 -7.38 11.33 13.82
CA TYR A 76 -7.72 10.99 12.43
C TYR A 76 -6.55 11.22 11.46
N GLN A 77 -5.84 12.34 11.55
CA GLN A 77 -4.78 12.68 10.61
C GLN A 77 -3.63 11.67 10.58
N PRO A 78 -2.86 11.47 11.66
CA PRO A 78 -1.72 10.57 11.66
C PRO A 78 -2.10 9.09 11.63
N VAL A 79 -3.33 8.72 12.04
CA VAL A 79 -3.74 7.31 12.11
C VAL A 79 -4.51 6.89 10.88
N MET A 80 -5.57 7.60 10.49
CA MET A 80 -6.40 7.20 9.35
C MET A 80 -5.92 7.80 8.03
N ALA A 81 -5.81 9.13 7.94
CA ALA A 81 -5.48 9.79 6.67
C ALA A 81 -4.13 9.30 6.14
N SER A 82 -3.10 9.23 6.99
CA SER A 82 -1.80 8.68 6.63
C SER A 82 -1.84 7.26 6.06
N THR A 83 -2.77 6.40 6.52
CA THR A 83 -2.87 5.01 6.04
C THR A 83 -3.52 4.91 4.68
N ILE A 84 -4.53 5.72 4.44
CA ILE A 84 -5.28 5.74 3.18
C ILE A 84 -4.43 6.42 2.10
N SER A 85 -3.70 7.49 2.45
CA SER A 85 -2.89 8.26 1.51
C SER A 85 -1.49 7.67 1.29
N PHE A 86 -1.05 6.71 2.10
CA PHE A 86 0.26 6.11 1.93
C PHE A 86 0.38 5.45 0.56
N ALA A 87 1.42 5.83 -0.19
CA ALA A 87 1.66 5.37 -1.56
C ALA A 87 0.53 5.67 -2.57
N ALA A 88 -0.42 6.56 -2.24
CA ALA A 88 -1.50 6.93 -3.15
C ALA A 88 -0.97 7.55 -4.47
N VAL A 89 0.17 8.24 -4.42
CA VAL A 89 0.85 8.75 -5.63
C VAL A 89 1.35 7.63 -6.55
N CYS A 90 1.65 6.45 -6.00
CA CYS A 90 2.04 5.30 -6.79
C CYS A 90 0.85 4.68 -7.52
N TRP A 91 -0.38 4.93 -7.06
CA TRP A 91 -1.61 4.41 -7.68
C TRP A 91 -2.02 5.21 -8.93
N GLY A 92 -1.49 6.43 -9.10
CA GLY A 92 -2.02 7.45 -10.02
C GLY A 92 -1.26 7.66 -11.33
N ALA A 93 -0.50 6.67 -11.81
CA ALA A 93 0.12 6.73 -13.14
C ALA A 93 -0.27 5.49 -13.95
N GLY A 94 -1.51 5.49 -14.44
CA GLY A 94 -1.97 4.65 -15.54
C GLY A 94 -2.05 5.47 -16.82
#